data_AF-M5VRY0-F1
#
_entry.id   AF-M5VRY0-F1
#
_cell.length_a   1.000
_cell.length_b   1.000
_cell.length_c   1.000
_cell.angle_alpha   90.00
_cell.angle_beta   90.00
_cell.angle_gamma   90.00
#
_symmetry.space_group_name_H-M   'P 1'
#
loop_
_entity.id
_entity.type
_entity.pdbx_description
1 polymer ?
#
loop_
_entity_poly.entity_id
_entity_poly.type
_entity_poly.pdbx_seq_one_letter_code
_entity_poly.pdbx_strand_id
1 'polypeptide(L)'
;MLIFFGIVDTKNKFYLISSEYNDNPQLIKDRVHQLFTPLSSIIVNGALYAQGTRQLLHKTKLFSSVKCTTDLSATNCKKCLDYVITELIDCSYKMKCGRAMYRSCYIRFELYNFY
;
A
#
# COMPACT_ATOMS: atom_id res chain seq x y z
N MET A 1 -30.34 6.45 7.28
CA MET A 1 -29.52 6.59 6.07
C MET A 1 -28.06 6.53 6.49
N LEU A 2 -27.34 5.45 6.18
CA LEU A 2 -25.92 5.35 6.49
C LEU A 2 -25.14 6.14 5.43
N ILE A 3 -24.50 7.24 5.84
CA ILE A 3 -23.66 8.05 4.96
C ILE A 3 -22.28 7.40 4.95
N PHE A 4 -22.00 6.56 3.95
CA PHE A 4 -20.68 5.94 3.78
C PHE A 4 -19.98 6.31 2.48
N PHE A 5 -20.73 6.69 1.44
CA PHE A 5 -20.17 7.09 0.16
C PHE A 5 -19.38 8.39 0.28
N GLY A 6 -18.16 8.41 -0.28
CA GLY A 6 -17.33 9.61 -0.34
C GLY A 6 -16.58 9.94 0.96
N ILE A 7 -16.79 9.16 2.01
CA ILE A 7 -16.17 9.34 3.33
C ILE A 7 -15.01 8.35 3.47
N VAL A 8 -13.84 8.86 3.83
CA VAL A 8 -12.69 8.03 4.17
C VAL A 8 -12.99 7.23 5.44
N ASP A 9 -13.04 5.90 5.31
CA ASP A 9 -13.17 4.95 6.41
C ASP A 9 -11.86 4.18 6.58
N THR A 10 -11.11 4.58 7.62
CA THR A 10 -9.90 3.90 8.06
C THR A 10 -10.09 3.02 9.30
N LYS A 11 -11.33 2.87 9.81
CA LYS A 11 -11.60 2.14 11.07
C LYS A 11 -11.60 0.63 10.88
N ASN A 12 -12.25 0.17 9.80
CA ASN A 12 -12.32 -1.25 9.47
C ASN A 12 -11.09 -1.63 8.65
N LYS A 13 -10.12 -2.28 9.31
CA LYS A 13 -8.82 -2.61 8.73
C LYS A 13 -8.40 -4.05 8.99
N PHE A 14 -7.79 -4.67 7.98
CA PHE A 14 -7.20 -6.00 8.07
C PHE A 14 -5.81 -5.99 7.46
N TYR A 15 -4.88 -6.67 8.12
CA TYR A 15 -3.51 -6.83 7.66
C TYR A 15 -3.23 -8.29 7.34
N LEU A 16 -2.56 -8.54 6.22
CA LEU A 16 -1.98 -9.84 5.91
C LEU A 16 -0.48 -9.62 5.69
N ILE A 17 0.30 -10.02 6.68
CA ILE A 17 1.76 -9.91 6.67
C ILE A 17 2.37 -11.30 6.62
N SER A 18 3.53 -11.43 5.99
CA SER A 18 4.27 -12.69 5.96
C SER A 18 4.66 -13.14 7.38
N SER A 19 4.73 -14.46 7.61
CA SER A 19 5.36 -15.02 8.82
C SER A 19 6.89 -15.06 8.73
N GLU A 20 7.45 -14.75 7.55
CA GLU A 20 8.89 -14.76 7.30
C GLU A 20 9.50 -13.36 7.43
N TYR A 21 10.61 -13.31 8.14
CA TYR A 21 11.42 -12.11 8.30
C TYR A 21 12.29 -11.86 7.07
N ASN A 22 12.59 -10.58 6.80
CA ASN A 22 13.61 -10.20 5.84
C ASN A 22 14.95 -9.95 6.53
N ASP A 23 16.04 -10.39 5.90
CA ASP A 23 17.41 -10.25 6.41
C ASP A 23 17.83 -8.77 6.56
N ASN A 24 17.22 -7.85 5.81
CA ASN A 24 17.48 -6.42 5.85
C ASN A 24 16.18 -5.60 6.05
N PRO A 25 15.62 -5.55 7.27
CA PRO A 25 14.37 -4.85 7.56
C PRO A 25 14.35 -3.38 7.15
N GLN A 26 15.46 -2.65 7.40
CA GLN A 26 15.55 -1.23 7.06
C GLN A 26 15.52 -1.00 5.54
N LEU A 27 16.17 -1.87 4.76
CA LEU A 27 16.15 -1.80 3.31
C LEU A 27 14.73 -2.01 2.76
N ILE A 28 14.00 -3.01 3.27
CA ILE A 28 12.60 -3.21 2.88
C ILE A 28 11.77 -1.97 3.23
N LYS A 29 11.89 -1.48 4.46
CA LYS A 29 11.17 -0.29 4.93
C LYS A 29 11.35 0.88 3.97
N ASP A 30 12.60 1.20 3.62
CA ASP A 30 12.93 2.31 2.76
C ASP A 30 12.42 2.10 1.31
N ARG A 31 12.56 0.88 0.77
CA ARG A 31 12.14 0.56 -0.60
C ARG A 31 10.62 0.51 -0.76
N VAL A 32 9.91 -0.01 0.24
CA VAL A 32 8.45 -0.01 0.31
C VAL A 32 7.93 1.42 0.32
N HIS A 33 8.47 2.27 1.19
CA HIS A 33 8.11 3.69 1.23
C HIS A 33 8.37 4.38 -0.12
N GLN A 34 9.58 4.24 -0.67
CA GLN A 34 9.97 4.83 -1.96
C GLN A 34 9.13 4.35 -3.15
N LEU A 35 8.57 3.14 -3.09
CA LEU A 35 7.72 2.62 -4.16
C LEU A 35 6.27 3.06 -4.00
N PHE A 36 5.73 3.13 -2.78
CA PHE A 36 4.34 3.53 -2.58
C PHE A 36 4.08 5.03 -2.77
N THR A 37 5.03 5.90 -2.42
CA THR A 37 4.88 7.36 -2.60
C THR A 37 4.52 7.76 -4.04
N PRO A 38 5.25 7.36 -5.09
CA PRO A 38 4.87 7.70 -6.46
C PRO A 38 3.55 7.05 -6.88
N LEU A 39 3.23 5.84 -6.40
CA LEU A 39 1.96 5.18 -6.69
C LEU A 39 0.77 5.96 -6.12
N SER A 40 0.87 6.49 -4.89
CA SER A 40 -0.20 7.30 -4.30
C SER A 40 -0.39 8.64 -5.01
N SER A 41 0.66 9.17 -5.65
CA SER A 41 0.57 10.38 -6.48
C SER A 41 -0.14 10.16 -7.82
N ILE A 42 -0.04 8.98 -8.44
CA ILE A 42 -0.73 8.67 -9.71
C ILE A 42 -2.26 8.77 -9.55
N ILE A 43 -2.76 8.37 -8.39
CA ILE A 43 -4.18 8.43 -8.03
C ILE A 43 -4.74 9.85 -8.11
N VAL A 44 -3.94 10.86 -7.77
CA VAL A 44 -4.35 12.28 -7.82
C VAL A 44 -4.77 12.68 -9.23
N ASN A 45 -4.26 12.01 -10.26
CA ASN A 45 -4.58 12.25 -11.67
C ASN A 45 -5.82 11.48 -12.15
N GLY A 46 -6.65 10.95 -11.24
CA GLY A 46 -7.92 10.28 -11.57
C GLY A 46 -7.83 8.76 -11.72
N ALA A 47 -6.65 8.17 -11.49
CA ALA A 47 -6.52 6.71 -11.43
C ALA A 47 -7.10 6.18 -10.11
N LEU A 48 -7.77 5.01 -10.16
CA LEU A 48 -8.20 4.28 -8.96
C LEU A 48 -7.26 3.14 -8.59
N TYR A 49 -6.28 2.86 -9.44
CA TYR A 49 -5.33 1.78 -9.29
C TYR A 49 -3.98 2.20 -9.86
N ALA A 50 -2.91 1.85 -9.16
CA ALA A 50 -1.56 1.96 -9.69
C ALA A 50 -0.70 0.81 -9.16
N GLN A 51 0.27 0.37 -9.97
CA GLN A 51 1.23 -0.66 -9.62
C GLN A 51 2.64 -0.28 -10.04
N GLY A 52 3.63 -0.85 -9.38
CA GLY A 52 5.02 -0.58 -9.68
C GLY A 52 5.94 -1.68 -9.18
N THR A 53 7.15 -1.68 -9.72
CA THR A 53 8.25 -2.55 -9.30
C THR A 53 9.46 -1.72 -8.93
N ARG A 54 10.23 -2.18 -7.95
CA ARG A 54 11.53 -1.60 -7.60
C ARG A 54 12.54 -2.69 -7.27
N GLN A 55 13.81 -2.45 -7.59
CA GLN A 55 14.89 -3.34 -7.18
C GLN A 55 15.04 -3.31 -5.65
N LEU A 56 15.11 -4.47 -5.01
CA LEU A 56 15.36 -4.58 -3.58
C LEU A 56 16.84 -4.86 -3.30
N LEU A 57 17.31 -6.07 -3.65
CA LEU A 57 18.69 -6.53 -3.47
C LEU A 57 19.02 -7.59 -4.51
N HIS A 58 20.25 -7.60 -5.05
CA HIS A 58 20.71 -8.56 -6.07
C HIS A 58 19.72 -8.70 -7.24
N LYS A 59 19.07 -9.87 -7.39
CA LYS A 59 18.05 -10.15 -8.41
C LYS A 59 16.61 -10.06 -7.87
N THR A 60 16.43 -9.80 -6.58
CA THR A 60 15.12 -9.69 -5.91
C THR A 60 14.47 -8.34 -6.20
N LYS A 61 13.21 -8.38 -6.61
CA LYS A 61 12.39 -7.20 -6.89
C LYS A 61 11.24 -7.12 -5.90
N LEU A 62 10.90 -5.88 -5.55
CA LEU A 62 9.71 -5.53 -4.79
C LEU A 62 8.62 -5.13 -5.78
N PHE A 63 7.45 -5.73 -5.66
CA PHE A 63 6.25 -5.41 -6.43
C PHE A 63 5.24 -4.78 -5.50
N SER A 64 4.62 -3.68 -5.90
CA SER A 64 3.61 -3.00 -5.09
C SER A 64 2.41 -2.55 -5.92
N SER A 65 1.25 -2.51 -5.30
CA SER A 65 0.03 -1.94 -5.89
C SER A 65 -0.78 -1.16 -4.85
N VAL A 66 -1.44 -0.10 -5.30
CA VAL A 66 -2.42 0.67 -4.54
C VAL A 66 -3.76 0.66 -5.27
N LYS A 67 -4.85 0.63 -4.53
CA LYS A 67 -6.21 0.68 -5.06
C LYS A 67 -7.11 1.52 -4.16
N CYS A 68 -8.02 2.26 -4.78
CA CYS A 68 -9.11 2.91 -4.08
C CYS A 68 -10.48 2.42 -4.51
N THR A 69 -11.43 2.67 -3.63
CA THR A 69 -12.86 2.55 -3.91
C THR A 69 -13.32 3.67 -4.85
N THR A 70 -14.36 3.39 -5.63
CA THR A 70 -14.86 4.29 -6.68
C THR A 70 -15.64 5.48 -6.13
N ASP A 71 -16.03 5.46 -4.87
CA ASP A 71 -16.85 6.50 -4.25
C ASP A 71 -16.05 7.67 -3.66
N LEU A 72 -14.73 7.55 -3.57
CA LEU A 72 -13.86 8.60 -3.04
C LEU A 72 -13.35 9.54 -4.12
N SER A 73 -13.25 10.82 -3.77
CA SER A 73 -12.45 11.77 -4.57
C SER A 73 -10.97 11.37 -4.57
N ALA A 74 -10.23 11.78 -5.59
CA ALA A 74 -8.79 11.51 -5.68
C ALA A 74 -8.01 11.99 -4.44
N THR A 75 -8.38 13.14 -3.89
CA THR A 75 -7.80 13.68 -2.64
C THR A 75 -8.10 12.79 -1.43
N ASN A 76 -9.35 12.34 -1.27
CA ASN A 76 -9.74 11.49 -0.14
C ASN A 76 -9.11 10.09 -0.25
N CYS A 77 -9.04 9.55 -1.46
CA CYS A 77 -8.32 8.32 -1.75
C CYS A 77 -6.83 8.45 -1.42
N LYS A 78 -6.16 9.54 -1.85
CA LYS A 78 -4.76 9.78 -1.50
C LYS A 78 -4.54 9.84 0.02
N LYS A 79 -5.42 10.54 0.76
CA LYS A 79 -5.38 10.59 2.23
C LYS A 79 -5.47 9.19 2.85
N CYS A 80 -6.37 8.34 2.34
CA CYS A 80 -6.45 6.95 2.78
C CYS A 80 -5.14 6.22 2.50
N LEU A 81 -4.63 6.29 1.27
CA LEU A 81 -3.40 5.60 0.89
C LEU A 81 -2.20 6.06 1.74
N ASP A 82 -2.01 7.35 1.93
CA ASP A 82 -0.91 7.88 2.75
C ASP A 82 -0.99 7.39 4.20
N TYR A 83 -2.19 7.34 4.78
CA TYR A 83 -2.41 6.77 6.12
C TYR A 83 -2.05 5.28 6.18
N VAL A 84 -2.55 4.50 5.22
CA VAL A 84 -2.33 3.06 5.17
C VAL A 84 -0.88 2.70 4.87
N ILE A 85 -0.18 3.50 4.07
CA ILE A 85 1.26 3.34 3.80
C ILE A 85 2.06 3.47 5.09
N THR A 86 1.79 4.51 5.89
CA THR A 86 2.46 4.73 7.18
C THR A 86 2.19 3.56 8.14
N GLU A 87 0.92 3.18 8.32
CA GLU A 87 0.58 2.06 9.23
C GLU A 87 1.18 0.73 8.78
N LEU A 88 1.13 0.40 7.48
CA LEU A 88 1.70 -0.84 6.97
C LEU A 88 3.22 -0.87 7.17
N ILE A 89 3.91 0.24 6.91
CA ILE A 89 5.35 0.32 7.12
C ILE A 89 5.69 0.05 8.59
N ASP A 90 4.96 0.65 9.52
CA ASP A 90 5.20 0.47 10.95
C ASP A 90 4.91 -0.95 11.42
N CYS A 91 3.89 -1.62 10.87
CA CYS A 91 3.53 -2.98 11.27
C CYS A 91 4.34 -4.08 10.56
N SER A 92 4.92 -3.79 9.38
CA SER A 92 5.51 -4.82 8.50
C SER A 92 6.99 -4.61 8.16
N TYR A 93 7.68 -3.64 8.77
CA TYR A 93 9.07 -3.32 8.42
C TYR A 93 10.07 -4.49 8.48
N LYS A 94 9.76 -5.55 9.24
CA LYS A 94 10.58 -6.77 9.31
C LYS A 94 10.10 -7.91 8.42
N MET A 95 8.95 -7.78 7.78
CA MET A 95 8.27 -8.86 7.05
C MET A 95 8.63 -8.82 5.56
N LYS A 96 8.71 -10.00 4.92
CA LYS A 96 9.00 -10.09 3.48
C LYS A 96 7.90 -9.49 2.59
N CYS A 97 6.64 -9.62 3.00
CA CYS A 97 5.47 -9.19 2.25
C CYS A 97 4.41 -8.62 3.20
N GLY A 98 3.55 -7.75 2.68
CA GLY A 98 2.51 -7.12 3.48
C GLY A 98 1.36 -6.57 2.63
N ARG A 99 0.14 -6.73 3.15
CA ARG A 99 -1.10 -6.18 2.60
C ARG A 99 -1.84 -5.48 3.71
N ALA A 100 -2.41 -4.33 3.37
CA ALA A 100 -3.30 -3.60 4.26
C ALA A 100 -4.59 -3.28 3.51
N MET A 101 -5.71 -3.78 4.06
CA MET A 101 -7.05 -3.66 3.51
C MET A 101 -7.86 -2.75 4.41
N TYR A 102 -8.28 -1.62 3.87
CA TYR A 102 -9.21 -0.70 4.51
C TYR A 102 -10.45 -0.62 3.64
N ARG A 103 -11.57 -0.20 4.23
CA ARG A 103 -12.82 -0.07 3.47
C ARG A 103 -12.68 0.90 2.30
N SER A 104 -11.87 1.95 2.48
CA SER A 104 -11.65 3.01 1.49
C SER A 104 -10.52 2.74 0.50
N CYS A 105 -9.47 2.02 0.90
CA CYS A 105 -8.29 1.79 0.06
C CYS A 105 -7.55 0.51 0.43
N TYR A 106 -6.72 0.05 -0.50
CA TYR A 106 -5.97 -1.19 -0.38
C TYR A 106 -4.55 -0.99 -0.88
N ILE A 107 -3.57 -1.50 -0.14
CA ILE A 107 -2.18 -1.58 -0.60
C ILE A 107 -1.63 -2.99 -0.40
N ARG A 108 -0.69 -3.36 -1.27
CA ARG A 108 -0.01 -4.65 -1.25
C ARG A 108 1.42 -4.47 -1.71
N PHE A 109 2.36 -5.12 -1.04
CA PHE A 109 3.70 -5.36 -1.55
C PHE A 109 4.08 -6.84 -1.41
N GLU A 110 4.85 -7.34 -2.37
CA GLU A 110 5.31 -8.73 -2.45
C GLU A 110 6.72 -8.78 -3.06
N LEU A 111 7.44 -9.89 -2.85
CA LEU A 111 8.75 -10.18 -3.49
C LEU A 111 8.64 -11.02 -4.77
N TYR A 112 7.43 -11.22 -5.27
CA TYR A 112 7.13 -11.91 -6.54
C TYR A 112 6.14 -11.08 -7.36
N ASN A 113 6.13 -11.29 -8.68
CA ASN A 113 5.17 -10.60 -9.54
C ASN A 113 3.76 -11.18 -9.33
N PHE A 114 2.77 -10.33 -9.05
CA PHE A 114 1.39 -10.73 -8.76
C PHE A 114 0.34 -10.08 -9.68
N TYR A 115 0.78 -9.38 -10.72
CA TYR A 115 -0.05 -8.72 -11.72
C TYR A 115 0.36 -9.11 -13.14
#